data_AF-A0A7J2TLJ6-F1
#
_entry.id   AF-A0A7J2TLJ6-F1
#
_cell.length_a   1.000
_cell.length_b   1.000
_cell.length_c   1.000
_cell.angle_alpha   90.00
_cell.angle_beta   90.00
_cell.angle_gamma   90.00
#
_symmetry.space_group_name_H-M   'P 1'
#
loop_
_entity.id
_entity.type
_entity.pdbx_description
1 polymer ?
#
loop_
_entity_poly.entity_id
_entity_poly.type
_entity_poly.pdbx_seq_one_letter_code
_entity_poly.pdbx_strand_id
1 'polypeptide(L)'
;MDVEVSPTRKVSILGLDKRSVNDIVWCATTFGANRLYWIDGYVLCLEVYEKSFEHELKKKEFPISQVCYAKFPKYEKIYEVEKSLQLPIVNVSDMKIFKSILEAILKSENENEQK
;
A
#
# COMPACT_ATOMS: atom_id res chain seq x y z
N MET A 1 22.70 -25.28 -9.35
CA MET A 1 22.24 -23.97 -8.82
C MET A 1 20.96 -24.25 -8.09
N ASP A 2 20.93 -24.01 -6.79
CA ASP A 2 19.75 -24.24 -5.97
C ASP A 2 18.89 -22.97 -5.97
N VAL A 3 17.59 -23.14 -6.23
CA VAL A 3 16.60 -22.05 -6.30
C VAL A 3 15.53 -22.30 -5.25
N GLU A 4 15.33 -21.36 -4.34
CA GLU A 4 14.30 -21.42 -3.29
C GLU A 4 13.21 -20.37 -3.51
N VAL A 5 11.94 -20.78 -3.44
CA VAL A 5 10.81 -19.87 -3.30
C VAL A 5 10.53 -19.67 -1.81
N SER A 6 10.89 -18.49 -1.29
CA SER A 6 10.77 -18.16 0.14
C SER A 6 9.72 -17.06 0.36
N PRO A 7 8.43 -17.39 0.53
CA PRO A 7 7.38 -16.39 0.69
C PRO A 7 7.41 -15.71 2.07
N THR A 8 6.93 -14.47 2.12
CA THR A 8 6.62 -13.72 3.32
C THR A 8 5.62 -14.48 4.20
N ARG A 9 5.91 -14.60 5.50
CA ARG A 9 5.06 -15.29 6.49
C ARG A 9 4.10 -14.35 7.22
N LYS A 10 4.50 -13.09 7.43
CA LYS A 10 3.72 -12.11 8.18
C LYS A 10 3.95 -10.71 7.61
N VAL A 11 2.88 -9.94 7.47
CA VAL A 11 2.94 -8.50 7.20
C VAL A 11 2.53 -7.77 8.47
N SER A 12 3.28 -6.75 8.87
CA SER A 12 2.94 -5.90 10.02
C SER A 12 2.81 -4.46 9.52
N ILE A 13 1.63 -3.87 9.65
CA ILE A 13 1.38 -2.46 9.33
C ILE A 13 1.58 -1.66 10.62
N LEU A 14 2.58 -0.79 10.66
CA LEU A 14 2.97 -0.07 11.88
C LEU A 14 2.18 1.25 12.04
N GLY A 15 1.83 1.89 10.94
CA GLY A 15 0.98 3.08 10.90
C GLY A 15 -0.07 2.96 9.79
N LEU A 16 -1.28 3.45 10.07
CA LEU A 16 -2.42 3.33 9.17
C LEU A 16 -3.28 4.59 9.24
N ASP A 17 -3.46 5.26 8.10
CA ASP A 17 -4.25 6.49 8.02
C ASP A 17 -5.19 6.49 6.81
N LYS A 18 -6.45 6.82 7.07
CA LYS A 18 -7.42 7.11 6.01
C LYS A 18 -7.30 8.57 5.61
N ARG A 19 -7.03 8.83 4.33
CA ARG A 19 -6.76 10.19 3.82
C ARG A 19 -7.60 10.49 2.58
N SER A 20 -7.59 11.75 2.15
CA SER A 20 -8.15 12.10 0.83
C SER A 20 -7.22 11.59 -0.28
N VAL A 21 -7.78 11.30 -1.46
CA VAL A 21 -6.98 10.88 -2.63
C VAL A 21 -5.94 11.95 -2.99
N ASN A 22 -6.34 13.22 -2.99
CA ASN A 22 -5.43 14.34 -3.30
C ASN A 22 -4.24 14.41 -2.33
N ASP A 23 -4.48 14.24 -1.03
CA ASP A 23 -3.40 14.27 -0.03
C ASP A 23 -2.46 13.07 -0.18
N ILE A 24 -3.00 11.89 -0.48
CA ILE A 24 -2.18 10.68 -0.73
C ILE A 24 -1.30 10.91 -1.95
N VAL A 25 -1.88 11.39 -3.05
CA VAL A 25 -1.13 11.55 -4.30
C VAL A 25 -0.09 12.66 -4.16
N TRP A 26 -0.43 13.81 -3.56
CA TRP A 26 0.53 14.89 -3.32
C TRP A 26 1.69 14.45 -2.42
N CYS A 27 1.39 13.72 -1.33
CA CYS A 27 2.40 13.17 -0.45
C CYS A 27 3.30 12.16 -1.18
N ALA A 28 2.70 11.25 -1.94
CA ALA A 28 3.44 10.26 -2.73
C ALA A 28 4.35 10.93 -3.76
N THR A 29 3.89 11.97 -4.46
CA THR A 29 4.72 12.66 -5.44
C THR A 29 5.85 13.46 -4.80
N THR A 30 5.58 14.22 -3.74
CA THR A 30 6.62 15.01 -3.03
C THR A 30 7.65 14.14 -2.33
N PHE A 31 7.25 12.95 -1.86
CA PHE A 31 8.15 11.95 -1.26
C PHE A 31 8.96 11.16 -2.31
N GLY A 32 8.61 11.25 -3.59
CA GLY A 32 9.28 10.52 -4.67
C GLY A 32 8.84 9.05 -4.78
N ALA A 33 7.61 8.72 -4.36
CA ALA A 33 7.02 7.42 -4.63
C ALA A 33 6.75 7.27 -6.14
N ASN A 34 7.03 6.09 -6.69
CA ASN A 34 6.93 5.85 -8.13
C ASN A 34 5.52 5.45 -8.59
N ARG A 35 4.64 5.04 -7.67
CA ARG A 35 3.30 4.54 -7.96
C ARG A 35 2.45 4.43 -6.69
N LEU A 36 1.14 4.41 -6.89
CA LEU A 36 0.16 3.94 -5.92
C LEU A 36 -0.39 2.57 -6.33
N TYR A 37 -1.11 1.94 -5.41
CA TYR A 37 -1.71 0.63 -5.61
C TYR A 37 -3.21 0.72 -5.53
N TRP A 38 -3.92 0.24 -6.55
CA TRP A 38 -5.37 0.14 -6.55
C TRP A 38 -5.82 -1.29 -6.33
N ILE A 39 -6.79 -1.48 -5.42
CA ILE A 39 -7.38 -2.78 -5.11
C ILE A 39 -8.82 -2.61 -4.64
N ASP A 40 -9.75 -3.35 -5.27
CA ASP A 40 -11.16 -3.48 -4.87
C ASP A 40 -11.86 -2.16 -4.49
N GLY A 41 -11.62 -1.10 -5.27
CA GLY A 41 -12.24 0.22 -5.04
C GLY A 41 -11.52 1.10 -4.02
N TYR A 42 -10.28 0.78 -3.68
CA TYR A 42 -9.41 1.56 -2.81
C TYR A 42 -8.08 1.87 -3.49
N VAL A 43 -7.48 3.00 -3.12
CA VAL A 43 -6.09 3.34 -3.44
C VAL A 43 -5.26 3.31 -2.17
N LEU A 44 -4.07 2.72 -2.26
CA LEU A 44 -3.11 2.54 -1.18
C LEU A 44 -1.77 3.17 -1.55
N CYS A 45 -1.17 3.88 -0.60
CA CYS A 45 0.24 4.26 -0.61
C CYS A 45 0.94 3.51 0.53
N LEU A 46 1.99 2.76 0.20
CA LEU A 46 2.77 1.99 1.17
C LEU A 46 4.15 2.62 1.29
N GLU A 47 4.53 3.03 2.49
CA GLU A 47 5.88 3.45 2.82
C GLU A 47 6.63 2.29 3.46
N VAL A 48 7.74 1.89 2.83
CA VAL A 48 8.58 0.77 3.25
C VAL A 48 10.03 1.22 3.19
N TYR A 49 10.71 1.22 4.34
CA TYR A 49 12.13 1.55 4.38
C TYR A 49 13.00 0.37 3.98
N GLU A 50 14.22 0.64 3.52
CA GLU A 50 15.20 -0.37 3.12
C GLU A 50 15.45 -1.43 4.21
N LYS A 51 15.50 -1.01 5.49
CA LYS A 51 15.64 -1.92 6.63
C LYS A 51 14.48 -2.92 6.77
N SER A 52 13.28 -2.58 6.29
CA SER A 52 12.15 -3.50 6.27
C SER A 52 12.40 -4.67 5.31
N PHE A 53 13.02 -4.40 4.16
CA PHE A 53 13.38 -5.45 3.21
C PHE A 53 14.44 -6.39 3.76
N GLU A 54 15.47 -5.85 4.44
CA GLU A 54 16.46 -6.69 5.12
C GLU A 54 15.83 -7.58 6.21
N HIS A 55 14.86 -7.03 6.95
CA HIS A 55 14.13 -7.78 7.98
C HIS A 55 13.27 -8.89 7.36
N GLU A 56 12.63 -8.62 6.22
CA GLU A 56 11.87 -9.62 5.46
C GLU A 56 12.77 -10.75 4.96
N LEU A 57 13.93 -10.43 4.38
CA LEU A 57 14.88 -11.45 3.91
C LEU A 57 15.34 -12.37 5.05
N LYS A 58 15.59 -11.82 6.25
CA LYS A 58 16.12 -12.57 7.40
C LYS A 58 15.04 -13.35 8.16
N LYS A 59 13.85 -12.77 8.33
CA LYS A 59 12.81 -13.29 9.23
C LYS A 59 11.53 -13.73 8.52
N LYS A 60 11.41 -13.47 7.22
CA LYS A 60 10.17 -13.64 6.43
C LYS A 60 9.01 -12.81 7.01
N GLU A 61 9.30 -11.69 7.65
CA GLU A 61 8.34 -10.73 8.17
C GLU A 61 8.46 -9.41 7.41
N PHE A 62 7.37 -8.85 6.92
CA PHE A 62 7.38 -7.63 6.12
C PHE A 62 6.74 -6.48 6.90
N PRO A 63 7.55 -5.64 7.57
CA PRO A 63 7.04 -4.46 8.25
C PRO A 63 6.83 -3.31 7.26
N ILE A 64 5.58 -2.86 7.14
CA ILE A 64 5.19 -1.66 6.39
C ILE A 64 5.12 -0.51 7.39
N SER A 65 5.92 0.53 7.16
CA SER A 65 6.06 1.65 8.10
C SER A 65 4.78 2.47 8.20
N GLN A 66 4.21 2.82 7.05
CA GLN A 66 2.96 3.58 6.99
C GLN A 66 2.13 3.10 5.79
N VAL A 67 0.83 2.95 5.99
CA VAL A 67 -0.14 2.79 4.92
C VAL A 67 -1.11 3.96 4.96
N CYS A 68 -1.19 4.70 3.85
CA CYS A 68 -2.28 5.65 3.64
C CYS A 68 -3.27 5.05 2.64
N TYR A 69 -4.56 5.11 2.95
CA TYR A 69 -5.60 4.57 2.07
C TYR A 69 -6.79 5.52 1.87
N ALA A 70 -7.44 5.40 0.73
CA ALA A 70 -8.65 6.15 0.40
C ALA A 70 -9.61 5.31 -0.45
N LYS A 71 -10.92 5.61 -0.37
CA LYS A 71 -11.89 5.07 -1.33
C LYS A 71 -11.60 5.65 -2.71
N PHE A 72 -11.49 4.78 -3.70
CA PHE A 72 -11.25 5.11 -5.10
C PHE A 72 -12.03 4.13 -6.00
N PRO A 73 -13.36 4.36 -6.17
CA PRO A 73 -14.27 3.32 -6.69
C PRO A 73 -13.96 2.82 -8.11
N LYS A 74 -13.35 3.67 -8.94
CA LYS A 74 -13.04 3.36 -10.33
C LYS A 74 -11.52 3.28 -10.49
N TYR A 75 -11.04 2.19 -11.08
CA TYR A 75 -9.63 2.10 -11.44
C TYR A 75 -9.27 3.09 -12.55
N GLU A 76 -8.18 3.82 -12.35
CA GLU A 76 -7.55 4.69 -13.33
C GLU A 76 -6.06 4.38 -13.36
N LYS A 77 -5.44 4.34 -14.55
CA LYS A 77 -4.02 3.96 -14.69
C LYS A 77 -3.06 5.07 -14.23
N ILE A 78 -3.49 6.32 -14.38
CA ILE A 78 -2.72 7.52 -14.10
C ILE A 78 -3.64 8.48 -13.38
N TYR A 79 -3.16 9.03 -12.27
CA TYR A 79 -3.81 10.15 -11.61
C TYR A 79 -3.02 11.42 -11.89
N GLU A 80 -3.70 12.45 -12.39
CA GLU A 80 -3.12 13.76 -12.67
C GLU A 80 -3.37 14.67 -11.47
N VAL A 81 -2.28 15.19 -10.88
CA VAL A 81 -2.35 16.07 -9.69
C VAL A 81 -2.44 17.53 -10.13
N GLU A 82 -1.52 17.91 -11.00
CA GLU A 82 -1.41 19.22 -11.64
C GLU A 82 -0.87 19.01 -13.06
N LYS A 83 -0.97 20.03 -13.93
CA LYS A 83 -0.46 19.96 -15.30
C LYS A 83 1.02 19.52 -15.27
N SER A 84 1.31 18.35 -15.85
CA SER A 84 2.60 17.63 -15.91
C SER A 84 2.97 16.68 -14.76
N LEU A 85 2.24 16.68 -13.65
CA LEU A 85 2.51 15.82 -12.50
C LEU A 85 1.57 14.60 -12.54
N GLN A 86 2.09 13.46 -12.99
CA GLN A 86 1.34 12.22 -13.15
C GLN A 86 1.88 11.14 -12.21
N LEU A 87 0.99 10.49 -11.46
CA LEU A 87 1.36 9.35 -10.64
C LEU A 87 0.69 8.07 -11.18
N PRO A 88 1.48 7.04 -11.53
CA PRO A 88 0.93 5.76 -11.92
C PRO A 88 0.15 5.10 -10.78
N ILE A 89 -0.99 4.51 -11.11
CA ILE A 89 -1.75 3.66 -10.20
C ILE A 89 -1.78 2.24 -10.78
N VAL A 90 -1.20 1.30 -10.04
CA VAL A 90 -1.09 -0.09 -10.45
C VAL A 90 -2.24 -0.89 -9.84
N ASN A 91 -3.00 -1.58 -10.68
CA ASN A 91 -3.99 -2.53 -10.21
C ASN A 91 -3.28 -3.78 -9.65
N VAL A 92 -3.48 -4.05 -8.36
CA VAL A 92 -2.88 -5.19 -7.64
C VAL A 92 -3.94 -6.18 -7.13
N SER A 93 -5.13 -6.15 -7.72
CA SER A 93 -6.29 -6.96 -7.30
C SER A 93 -6.11 -8.46 -7.56
N ASP A 94 -5.07 -8.88 -8.26
CA ASP A 94 -4.68 -10.29 -8.45
C ASP A 94 -3.59 -10.74 -7.45
N MET A 95 -3.00 -9.84 -6.68
CA MET A 95 -1.90 -10.12 -5.77
C MET A 95 -2.40 -10.48 -4.36
N LYS A 96 -2.12 -11.71 -3.90
CA LYS A 96 -2.55 -12.22 -2.58
C LYS A 96 -2.14 -11.32 -1.42
N ILE A 97 -0.91 -10.80 -1.42
CA ILE A 97 -0.40 -9.94 -0.34
C ILE A 97 -1.23 -8.65 -0.21
N PHE A 98 -1.60 -8.01 -1.32
CA PHE A 98 -2.38 -6.78 -1.31
C PHE A 98 -3.83 -7.03 -0.88
N LYS A 99 -4.42 -8.17 -1.27
CA LYS A 99 -5.74 -8.59 -0.75
C LYS A 99 -5.72 -8.70 0.77
N SER A 100 -4.74 -9.41 1.32
CA SER A 100 -4.61 -9.56 2.78
C SER A 100 -4.33 -8.24 3.49
N ILE A 101 -3.58 -7.31 2.87
CA ILE A 101 -3.38 -5.95 3.39
C ILE A 101 -4.71 -5.19 3.44
N LEU A 102 -5.49 -5.18 2.35
CA LEU A 102 -6.78 -4.48 2.32
C LEU A 102 -7.75 -5.09 3.35
N GLU A 103 -7.86 -6.41 3.42
CA GLU A 103 -8.68 -7.11 4.42
C GLU A 103 -8.32 -6.69 5.85
N ALA A 104 -7.02 -6.61 6.17
CA ALA A 104 -6.56 -6.18 7.48
C ALA A 104 -6.91 -4.70 7.78
N ILE A 105 -6.77 -3.82 6.78
CA ILE A 105 -7.13 -2.40 6.89
C ILE A 105 -8.63 -2.25 7.19
N LEU A 106 -9.48 -2.87 6.37
CA LEU A 106 -10.93 -2.77 6.51
C LEU A 106 -11.43 -3.39 7.83
N LYS A 107 -10.78 -4.47 8.28
CA LYS A 107 -11.08 -5.05 9.60
C LYS A 107 -10.78 -4.07 10.73
N SER A 108 -9.63 -3.38 10.68
CA SER A 108 -9.24 -2.40 11.70
C SER A 108 -10.16 -1.17 11.75
N GLU A 109 -10.71 -0.75 10.61
CA GLU A 109 -11.67 0.35 10.53
C GLU A 109 -12.96 0.02 11.30
N ASN A 110 -13.51 -1.18 11.07
CA ASN A 110 -14.72 -1.66 11.75
C ASN A 110 -14.54 -1.80 13.28
N GLU A 111 -13.35 -2.21 13.73
CA GLU A 111 -13.04 -2.36 15.16
C GLU A 111 -12.91 -1.00 15.87
N ASN A 112 -12.50 0.05 15.16
CA ASN A 112 -12.39 1.41 15.70
C ASN A 112 -13.73 2.15 15.72
N GLU A 113 -14.65 1.87 14.79
CA GLU A 113 -16.01 2.43 14.78
C GLU A 113 -16.91 1.85 15.90
N GLN A 114 -16.50 0.73 16.51
CA GLN A 114 -17.24 0.05 17.59
C GLN A 114 -16.74 0.42 19.00
N LYS A 115 -15.74 1.30 19.13
CA LYS A 115 -15.21 1.81 20.40
C LYS A 115 -15.67 3.24 20.65
#